data_AF-A0A822GQZ3-F1
#
_entry.id   AF-A0A822GQZ3-F1
#
_cell.length_a   1.000
_cell.length_b   1.000
_cell.length_c   1.000
_cell.angle_alpha   90.00
_cell.angle_beta   90.00
_cell.angle_gamma   90.00
#
_symmetry.space_group_name_H-M   'P 1'
#
loop_
_entity.id
_entity.type
_entity.pdbx_description
1 polymer ?
#
loop_
_entity_poly.entity_id
_entity_poly.type
_entity_poly.pdbx_seq_one_letter_code
_entity_poly.pdbx_strand_id
1 'polypeptide(L)'
;FNQWHTPNTSTTRSQYAAAIFFHNDKQQQEVHEMNIENVRVDRFNKFYEAEDYHQKYNLKWTIMETDLFGKIEEWINKDKQMITKLNGFLAGYGTKEQFQNWDKRRELTIEQQNYIKNKLGQ
;
A
#
# COMPACT_ATOMS: atom_id res chain seq x y z
N PHE A 1 2.06 5.88 10.62
CA PHE A 1 3.05 6.69 9.87
C PHE A 1 4.46 6.38 10.35
N ASN A 2 4.83 6.74 11.59
CA ASN A 2 6.19 6.51 12.15
C ASN A 2 6.61 5.04 12.33
N GLN A 3 5.66 4.10 12.35
CA GLN A 3 5.97 2.67 12.41
C GLN A 3 6.56 2.14 11.09
N TRP A 4 6.40 2.87 9.98
CA TRP A 4 6.78 2.43 8.64
C TRP A 4 8.06 3.08 8.11
N HIS A 5 8.55 4.13 8.78
CA HIS A 5 9.81 4.79 8.46
C HIS A 5 10.26 5.67 9.62
N THR A 6 11.56 5.93 9.71
CA THR A 6 12.14 6.97 10.58
C THR A 6 12.39 8.22 9.74
N PRO A 7 11.68 9.33 9.97
CA PRO A 7 11.93 10.59 9.28
C PRO A 7 13.37 11.04 9.50
N ASN A 8 14.15 11.16 8.41
CA ASN A 8 15.56 11.56 8.48
C ASN A 8 15.71 13.02 8.05
N THR A 9 16.31 13.83 8.91
CA THR A 9 16.62 15.25 8.68
C THR A 9 17.67 15.49 7.59
N SER A 10 18.41 14.46 7.19
CA SER A 10 19.58 14.57 6.31
C SER A 10 19.25 14.39 4.83
N THR A 11 17.99 14.13 4.45
CA THR A 11 17.65 13.92 3.04
C THR A 11 17.43 15.26 2.35
N THR A 12 18.37 15.68 1.51
CA THR A 12 18.23 16.86 0.65
C THR A 12 17.27 16.65 -0.52
N ARG A 13 16.78 15.41 -0.71
CA ARG A 13 15.89 15.00 -1.80
C ARG A 13 14.43 15.14 -1.38
N SER A 14 13.77 16.16 -1.92
CA SER A 14 12.35 16.43 -1.68
C SER A 14 11.41 15.28 -2.06
N GLN A 15 11.80 14.41 -3.00
CA GLN A 15 11.00 13.28 -3.47
C GLN A 15 10.71 12.22 -2.38
N TYR A 16 11.58 12.10 -1.37
CA TYR A 16 11.48 11.08 -0.32
C TYR A 16 11.28 11.69 1.08
N ALA A 17 10.96 12.97 1.15
CA ALA A 17 10.76 13.66 2.42
C ALA A 17 9.52 13.10 3.15
N ALA A 18 9.65 12.90 4.46
CA ALA A 18 8.51 12.60 5.31
C ALA A 18 7.60 13.82 5.37
N ALA A 19 6.35 13.67 4.94
CA ALA A 19 5.37 14.74 4.92
C ALA A 19 3.97 14.27 5.27
N ILE A 20 3.21 15.13 5.94
CA ILE A 20 1.79 14.97 6.22
C ILE A 20 1.05 16.20 5.67
N PHE A 21 -0.01 15.95 4.91
CA PHE A 21 -0.84 17.00 4.34
C PHE A 21 -2.24 16.96 4.96
N PHE A 22 -2.60 17.97 5.76
CA PHE A 22 -3.91 18.02 6.43
C PHE A 22 -4.97 18.72 5.57
N HIS A 23 -6.20 18.23 5.61
CA HIS A 23 -7.32 18.80 4.84
C HIS A 23 -8.19 19.76 5.66
N ASN A 24 -8.14 19.66 6.99
CA ASN A 24 -8.94 20.47 7.90
C ASN A 24 -8.22 20.69 9.24
N ASP A 25 -8.75 21.61 10.03
CA ASP A 25 -8.13 22.06 11.28
C ASP A 25 -8.10 20.95 12.35
N LYS A 26 -9.07 20.02 12.32
CA LYS A 26 -9.07 18.85 13.19
C LYS A 26 -7.85 17.95 12.91
N GLN A 27 -7.58 17.65 11.65
CA GLN A 27 -6.39 16.87 11.27
C GLN A 27 -5.10 17.62 11.60
N GLN A 28 -5.09 18.95 11.47
CA GLN A 28 -3.93 19.75 11.88
C GLN A 28 -3.66 19.61 13.38
N GLN A 29 -4.70 19.71 14.20
CA GLN A 29 -4.58 19.55 15.65
C GLN A 29 -4.12 18.13 16.01
N GLU A 30 -4.71 17.08 15.43
CA GLU A 30 -4.30 15.69 15.66
C GLU A 30 -2.81 15.48 15.35
N VAL A 31 -2.31 16.07 14.26
CA VAL A 31 -0.89 15.96 13.88
C VAL A 31 0.02 16.70 14.87
N HIS A 32 -0.38 17.87 15.36
CA HIS A 32 0.38 18.59 16.39
C HIS A 32 0.44 17.83 17.72
N GLU A 33 -0.64 17.15 18.10
CA GLU A 33 -0.71 16.32 19.31
C GLU A 33 0.18 15.07 19.23
N MET A 34 0.50 14.58 18.02
CA MET A 34 1.39 13.43 17.82
C MET A 34 2.87 13.72 18.11
N ASN A 35 3.25 14.99 18.34
CA ASN A 35 4.63 15.43 18.63
C ASN A 35 5.68 14.83 17.68
N ILE A 36 5.40 14.89 16.38
CA ILE A 36 6.25 14.31 15.33
C ILE A 36 7.38 15.25 14.93
N GLU A 37 8.61 14.82 15.16
CA GLU A 37 9.80 15.56 14.74
C GLU A 37 10.21 15.18 13.32
N ASN A 38 10.83 16.13 12.60
CA ASN A 38 11.46 15.90 11.30
C ASN A 38 10.49 15.47 10.18
N VAL A 39 9.20 15.80 10.34
CA VAL A 39 8.13 15.59 9.34
C VAL A 39 7.62 16.96 8.88
N ARG A 40 7.53 17.17 7.57
CA ARG A 40 6.90 18.38 7.03
C ARG A 40 5.38 18.29 7.19
N VAL A 41 4.76 19.31 7.79
CA VAL A 41 3.30 19.35 7.99
C VAL A 41 2.73 20.56 7.27
N ASP A 42 1.99 20.32 6.19
CA ASP A 42 1.44 21.37 5.33
C ASP A 42 -0.07 21.19 5.12
N ARG A 43 -0.77 22.27 4.76
CA ARG A 43 -2.16 22.14 4.29
C ARG A 43 -2.17 21.47 2.92
N PHE A 44 -3.07 20.51 2.74
CA PHE A 44 -3.31 19.91 1.44
C PHE A 44 -3.74 20.98 0.43
N ASN A 45 -3.10 20.96 -0.74
CA ASN A 45 -3.44 21.83 -1.86
C ASN A 45 -3.93 20.99 -3.05
N LYS A 46 -3.03 20.21 -3.66
CA LYS A 46 -3.31 19.40 -4.82
C LYS A 46 -2.50 18.10 -4.80
N PHE A 47 -3.14 17.02 -5.19
CA PHE A 47 -2.50 15.73 -5.43
C PHE A 47 -2.44 15.47 -6.94
N TYR A 48 -1.27 15.14 -7.44
CA TYR A 48 -1.10 14.66 -8.81
C TYR A 48 -1.02 13.14 -8.75
N GLU A 49 -1.93 12.47 -9.43
CA GLU A 49 -1.92 11.01 -9.51
C GLU A 49 -0.64 10.56 -10.25
N ALA A 50 0.11 9.65 -9.62
CA ALA A 50 1.29 9.04 -10.22
C ALA A 50 0.89 8.14 -11.40
N GLU A 51 1.83 7.88 -12.31
CA GLU A 51 1.60 7.04 -13.48
C GLU A 51 1.08 5.64 -13.13
N ASP A 52 0.33 5.04 -14.04
CA ASP A 52 -0.36 3.76 -13.82
C ASP A 52 0.58 2.63 -13.36
N TYR A 53 1.84 2.61 -13.81
CA TYR A 53 2.79 1.56 -13.41
C TYR A 53 3.16 1.62 -11.92
N HIS A 54 3.01 2.78 -11.26
CA HIS A 54 3.19 2.91 -9.82
C HIS A 54 1.99 2.37 -9.01
N GLN A 55 0.82 2.28 -9.63
CA GLN A 55 -0.40 1.84 -8.96
C GLN A 55 -0.41 0.32 -8.78
N LYS A 56 -0.60 -0.13 -7.53
CA LYS A 56 -0.68 -1.57 -7.16
C LYS A 56 0.54 -2.36 -7.67
N TYR A 57 1.72 -1.76 -7.46
CA TYR A 57 3.01 -2.24 -7.98
C TYR A 57 3.26 -3.73 -7.77
N ASN A 58 3.07 -4.26 -6.56
CA ASN A 58 3.37 -5.67 -6.27
C ASN A 58 2.44 -6.62 -7.03
N LEU A 59 1.15 -6.28 -7.19
CA LEU A 59 0.25 -7.08 -8.02
C LEU A 59 0.68 -7.08 -9.49
N LYS A 60 1.00 -5.90 -10.04
CA LYS A 60 1.47 -5.78 -11.43
C LYS A 60 2.78 -6.55 -11.64
N TRP A 61 3.71 -6.41 -10.71
CA TRP A 61 4.98 -7.09 -10.72
C TRP A 61 4.81 -8.61 -10.67
N THR A 62 3.96 -9.14 -9.77
CA THR A 62 3.67 -10.58 -9.70
C THR A 62 3.02 -11.11 -10.98
N ILE A 63 2.14 -10.33 -11.63
CA ILE A 63 1.56 -10.70 -12.94
C ILE A 63 2.64 -10.73 -14.04
N MET A 64 3.63 -9.83 -13.99
CA MET A 64 4.73 -9.82 -14.95
C MET A 64 5.72 -10.97 -14.72
N GLU A 65 5.97 -11.34 -13.47
CA GLU A 65 6.89 -12.43 -13.12
C GLU A 65 6.25 -13.82 -13.21
N THR A 66 4.92 -13.91 -13.12
CA THR A 66 4.20 -15.18 -13.02
C THR A 66 2.89 -15.16 -13.81
N ASP A 67 2.56 -16.26 -14.47
CA ASP A 67 1.27 -16.43 -15.16
C ASP A 67 0.10 -16.72 -14.19
N LEU A 68 0.37 -16.83 -12.88
CA LEU A 68 -0.58 -17.28 -11.86
C LEU A 68 -1.81 -16.39 -11.72
N PHE A 69 -1.66 -15.10 -11.97
CA PHE A 69 -2.70 -14.10 -11.75
C PHE A 69 -3.36 -13.64 -13.06
N GLY A 70 -3.01 -14.21 -14.21
CA GLY A 70 -3.58 -13.78 -15.49
C GLY A 70 -3.26 -12.31 -15.79
N LYS A 71 -4.10 -11.63 -16.56
CA LYS A 71 -3.83 -10.26 -17.00
C LYS A 71 -4.32 -9.21 -16.00
N ILE A 72 -3.64 -8.07 -15.92
CA ILE A 72 -4.00 -6.99 -14.97
C ILE A 72 -5.41 -6.43 -15.22
N GLU A 73 -5.87 -6.45 -16.46
CA GLU A 73 -7.20 -6.00 -16.88
C GLU A 73 -8.33 -6.83 -16.23
N GLU A 74 -8.06 -8.10 -15.92
CA GLU A 74 -9.00 -8.98 -15.21
C GLU A 74 -9.18 -8.56 -13.75
N TRP A 75 -8.20 -7.86 -13.19
CA TRP A 75 -8.22 -7.34 -11.83
C TRP A 75 -8.71 -5.90 -11.76
N ILE A 76 -8.34 -5.02 -12.71
CA ILE A 76 -8.65 -3.58 -12.65
C ILE A 76 -10.16 -3.30 -12.50
N ASN A 77 -11.01 -4.16 -13.07
CA ASN A 77 -12.47 -4.03 -12.99
C ASN A 77 -13.06 -4.58 -11.68
N LYS A 78 -12.25 -5.20 -10.81
CA LYS A 78 -12.69 -5.69 -9.49
C LYS A 78 -12.79 -4.54 -8.49
N ASP A 79 -13.42 -4.82 -7.36
CA ASP A 79 -13.53 -3.87 -6.25
C ASP A 79 -12.16 -3.29 -5.84
N LYS A 80 -12.06 -1.96 -5.73
CA LYS A 80 -10.79 -1.26 -5.44
C LYS A 80 -10.21 -1.67 -4.08
N GLN A 81 -11.05 -1.95 -3.09
CA GLN A 81 -10.57 -2.38 -1.77
C GLN A 81 -9.99 -3.80 -1.83
N MET A 82 -10.60 -4.68 -2.64
CA MET A 82 -10.07 -6.00 -2.92
C MET A 82 -8.67 -5.93 -3.55
N ILE A 83 -8.49 -5.18 -4.65
CA ILE A 83 -7.17 -5.06 -5.30
C ILE A 83 -6.13 -4.46 -4.35
N THR A 84 -6.53 -3.48 -3.54
CA THR A 84 -5.64 -2.86 -2.55
C THR A 84 -5.14 -3.87 -1.52
N LYS A 85 -6.03 -4.71 -0.99
CA LYS A 85 -5.65 -5.76 -0.04
C LYS A 85 -4.80 -6.85 -0.69
N LEU A 86 -5.16 -7.28 -1.90
CA LEU A 86 -4.38 -8.27 -2.66
C LEU A 86 -2.93 -7.79 -2.88
N ASN A 87 -2.76 -6.55 -3.34
CA ASN A 87 -1.43 -5.94 -3.50
C ASN A 87 -0.66 -5.88 -2.17
N GLY A 88 -1.33 -5.60 -1.05
CA GLY A 88 -0.73 -5.63 0.29
C GLY A 88 -0.22 -7.01 0.66
N PHE A 89 -1.02 -8.06 0.46
CA PHE A 89 -0.60 -9.43 0.75
C PHE A 89 0.55 -9.89 -0.16
N LEU A 90 0.53 -9.54 -1.44
CA LEU A 90 1.63 -9.83 -2.38
C LEU A 90 2.93 -9.10 -2.02
N ALA A 91 2.83 -7.94 -1.36
CA ALA A 91 3.96 -7.22 -0.80
C ALA A 91 4.47 -7.79 0.54
N GLY A 92 3.86 -8.87 1.06
CA GLY A 92 4.23 -9.48 2.34
C GLY A 92 3.56 -8.85 3.56
N TYR A 93 2.60 -7.92 3.38
CA TYR A 93 1.92 -7.30 4.51
C TYR A 93 0.70 -8.10 4.98
N GLY A 94 0.59 -8.24 6.30
CA GLY A 94 -0.48 -8.97 6.97
C GLY A 94 -0.07 -10.39 7.37
N THR A 95 -0.96 -11.11 8.06
CA THR A 95 -0.72 -12.50 8.47
C THR A 95 -1.41 -13.50 7.54
N LYS A 96 -0.94 -14.75 7.55
CA LYS A 96 -1.63 -15.86 6.85
C LYS A 96 -3.10 -15.99 7.26
N GLU A 97 -3.40 -15.78 8.54
CA GLU A 97 -4.76 -15.82 9.07
C GLU A 97 -5.61 -14.65 8.54
N GLN A 98 -5.05 -13.43 8.52
CA GLN A 98 -5.72 -12.26 7.93
C GLN A 98 -6.02 -12.48 6.44
N PHE A 99 -5.07 -13.06 5.70
CA PHE A 99 -5.27 -13.43 4.30
C PHE A 99 -6.37 -14.48 4.15
N GLN A 100 -6.32 -15.58 4.91
CA GLN A 100 -7.33 -16.64 4.86
C GLN A 100 -8.74 -16.10 5.17
N ASN A 101 -8.88 -15.25 6.18
CA ASN A 101 -10.16 -14.64 6.52
C ASN A 101 -10.67 -13.69 5.43
N TRP A 102 -9.76 -12.97 4.77
CA TRP A 102 -10.08 -12.13 3.64
C TRP A 102 -10.45 -12.97 2.39
N ASP A 103 -9.77 -14.07 2.15
CA ASP A 103 -9.90 -14.88 0.94
C ASP A 103 -11.20 -15.71 0.86
N LYS A 104 -11.84 -16.04 2.00
CA LYS A 104 -13.06 -16.89 2.10
C LYS A 104 -14.22 -16.58 1.13
N ARG A 105 -14.26 -15.39 0.51
CA ARG A 105 -15.31 -14.96 -0.44
C ARG A 105 -14.74 -14.53 -1.79
N ARG A 106 -13.49 -14.87 -2.08
CA ARG A 106 -12.75 -14.43 -3.25
C ARG A 106 -12.28 -15.68 -3.98
N GLU A 107 -12.59 -15.75 -5.27
CA GLU A 107 -12.40 -16.93 -6.11
C GLU A 107 -10.93 -17.11 -6.50
N LEU A 108 -10.00 -16.97 -5.55
CA LEU A 108 -8.59 -17.24 -5.78
C LEU A 108 -8.36 -18.74 -5.93
N THR A 109 -7.57 -19.12 -6.91
CA THR A 109 -7.18 -20.51 -7.11
C THR A 109 -6.28 -20.99 -5.98
N ILE A 110 -6.22 -22.31 -5.77
CA ILE A 110 -5.34 -22.91 -4.74
C ILE A 110 -3.89 -22.49 -4.95
N GLU A 111 -3.43 -22.41 -6.20
CA GLU A 111 -2.07 -21.98 -6.55
C GLU A 111 -1.82 -20.51 -6.15
N GLN A 112 -2.74 -19.60 -6.47
CA GLN A 112 -2.65 -18.19 -6.07
C GLN A 112 -2.62 -18.06 -4.54
N GLN A 113 -3.48 -18.81 -3.84
CA GLN A 113 -3.50 -18.80 -2.37
C GLN A 113 -2.18 -19.30 -1.78
N ASN A 114 -1.59 -20.36 -2.34
CA ASN A 114 -0.32 -20.90 -1.86
C ASN A 114 0.83 -19.93 -2.13
N TYR A 115 0.86 -19.28 -3.30
CA TYR A 115 1.83 -18.25 -3.63
C TYR A 115 1.81 -17.11 -2.59
N ILE A 116 0.61 -16.58 -2.29
CA ILE A 116 0.46 -15.49 -1.32
C ILE A 116 0.84 -15.94 0.09
N LYS A 117 0.40 -17.13 0.52
CA LYS A 117 0.76 -17.67 1.85
C LYS A 117 2.27 -17.82 2.00
N ASN A 118 3.00 -18.16 0.93
CA ASN A 118 4.46 -18.24 0.98
C ASN A 118 5.13 -16.87 1.16
N LYS A 119 4.57 -15.79 0.57
CA LYS A 119 5.04 -14.41 0.76
C LYS A 119 4.80 -13.88 2.18
N LEU A 120 3.69 -14.27 2.82
CA LEU A 120 3.33 -13.83 4.17
C LEU A 120 4.05 -14.59 5.31
N GLY A 121 4.92 -15.53 4.97
CA GLY A 121 5.68 -16.34 5.93
C GLY A 121 7.20 -16.11 5.88
N GLN A 122 7.65 -15.14 5.09
CA GLN A 122 9.04 -14.65 5.02
C GLN A 122 9.14 -13.36 5.82
#